data_AF-R9HX58-F1
#
_entry.id   AF-R9HX58-F1
#
_cell.length_a   1.000
_cell.length_b   1.000
_cell.length_c   1.000
_cell.angle_alpha   90.00
_cell.angle_beta   90.00
_cell.angle_gamma   90.00
#
_symmetry.space_group_name_H-M   'P 1'
#
loop_
_entity.id
_entity.type
_entity.pdbx_description
1 polymer ?
#
loop_
_entity_poly.entity_id
_entity_poly.type
_entity_poly.pdbx_seq_one_letter_code
_entity_poly.pdbx_strand_id
1 'polypeptide(L)'
;MKLRLLIQIAVVVSIVLLCTGFGVYSFLRLNSVENRQDFNLYTLVPQDATAILETDRMADLVEDINELNCSKDNHFLYVSELFVYLKKYLYTLVEDTPHGLSKQMNKMLISFHEPDTPMNQVLYCSLGSGDYELVESFVEKYCSSSFPSKYFDYKGEEIRIYPMADGRFLAAYFTPDFLVVSFQKRLIEHVIDARRSKKSLMNLPSFRTMYAGKQSNVAATVYVRMKGVDMGKPTDGIRSQTQLGSWAEFDMKFNEDAIYCSGISHGSDSTQTFINALRVQQPVEDGFSGALLPSSTFFYDRWAMSDRNSWFGFTASQEYAKATYSDYIKQRDEEWIAYLNEHAGESVMSCLFQSKDTLDKLPCAVMCIPLKDELAAERRLQSLLYSTPKEEDAPLMPKVVSNNSLYPKARKFPKYVLPRNTLLTQLTGITESALYTFACFYRGSLLLAPDALSLSAYIEAVESGDVLDGTPVYEEGIGSLSPIYNFVMMVDMEMMLSQPETYVRLIPNFFFRQSNFFRHFMLAVQFTCTEGVVYPNIVLLYKG
;
A
#
# COMPACT_ATOMS: atom_id res chain seq x y z
N MET A 1 46.47 -43.52 51.83
CA MET A 1 45.60 -42.35 51.53
C MET A 1 46.14 -41.42 50.45
N LYS A 2 47.45 -41.12 50.36
CA LYS A 2 47.99 -40.12 49.41
C LYS A 2 47.86 -40.48 47.90
N LEU A 3 47.96 -41.75 47.52
CA LEU A 3 47.90 -42.16 46.10
C LEU A 3 46.50 -42.08 45.48
N ARG A 4 45.45 -42.45 46.24
CA ARG A 4 44.06 -42.32 45.78
C ARG A 4 43.65 -40.87 45.56
N LEU A 5 44.12 -39.95 46.41
CA LEU A 5 43.85 -38.52 46.28
C LEU A 5 44.52 -37.93 45.02
N LEU A 6 45.75 -38.32 44.72
CA LEU A 6 46.47 -37.90 43.52
C LEU A 6 45.80 -38.39 42.23
N ILE A 7 45.31 -39.63 42.21
CA ILE A 7 44.57 -40.17 41.06
C ILE A 7 43.25 -39.43 40.85
N GLN A 8 42.51 -39.13 41.93
CA GLN A 8 41.27 -38.35 41.84
C GLN A 8 41.52 -36.94 41.29
N ILE A 9 42.57 -36.26 41.77
CA ILE A 9 42.93 -34.92 41.28
C ILE A 9 43.33 -34.99 39.80
N ALA A 10 44.14 -35.97 39.40
CA ALA A 10 44.56 -36.13 38.01
C ALA A 10 43.36 -36.36 37.07
N VAL A 11 42.41 -37.22 37.45
CA VAL A 11 41.20 -37.49 36.66
C VAL A 11 40.32 -36.24 36.54
N VAL A 12 40.12 -35.51 37.65
CA VAL A 12 39.33 -34.27 37.64
C VAL A 12 39.99 -33.21 36.76
N VAL A 13 41.31 -33.03 36.87
CA VAL A 13 42.06 -32.08 36.04
C VAL A 13 42.02 -32.46 34.57
N SER A 14 42.14 -33.74 34.23
CA SER A 14 42.01 -34.21 32.84
C SER A 14 40.61 -33.96 32.26
N ILE A 15 39.54 -34.20 33.04
CA ILE A 15 38.17 -33.92 32.60
C ILE A 15 37.98 -32.42 32.39
N VAL A 16 38.44 -31.59 33.33
CA VAL A 16 38.34 -30.12 33.20
C VAL A 16 39.11 -29.63 31.98
N LEU A 17 40.33 -30.11 31.74
CA LEU A 17 41.10 -29.74 30.53
C LEU A 17 40.41 -30.18 29.24
N LEU A 18 39.77 -31.34 29.22
CA LEU A 18 39.03 -31.84 28.05
C LEU A 18 37.76 -31.02 27.78
N CYS A 19 37.02 -30.65 28.84
CA CYS A 19 35.87 -29.74 28.75
C CYS A 19 36.30 -28.32 28.32
N THR A 20 37.43 -27.83 28.82
CA THR A 20 37.95 -26.50 28.46
C THR A 20 38.46 -26.50 27.02
N GLY A 21 39.16 -27.56 26.60
CA GLY A 21 39.61 -27.74 25.23
C GLY A 21 38.44 -27.85 24.24
N PHE A 22 37.39 -28.58 24.61
CA PHE A 22 36.16 -28.66 23.82
C PHE A 22 35.42 -27.32 23.77
N GLY A 23 35.33 -26.60 24.89
CA GLY A 23 34.74 -25.26 24.96
C GLY A 23 35.48 -24.25 24.08
N VAL A 24 36.81 -24.22 24.15
CA VAL A 24 37.65 -23.34 23.33
C VAL A 24 37.59 -23.73 21.85
N TYR A 25 37.64 -25.02 21.53
CA TYR A 25 37.50 -25.50 20.15
C TYR A 25 36.12 -25.17 19.57
N SER A 26 35.05 -25.39 20.34
CA SER A 26 33.68 -25.05 19.93
C SER A 26 33.52 -23.55 19.75
N PHE A 27 34.08 -22.74 20.65
CA PHE A 27 34.06 -21.28 20.55
C PHE A 27 34.85 -20.75 19.35
N LEU A 28 36.05 -21.30 19.09
CA LEU A 28 36.85 -20.95 17.90
C LEU A 28 36.16 -21.39 16.61
N ARG A 29 35.48 -22.55 16.60
CA ARG A 29 34.69 -23.02 15.45
C ARG A 29 33.48 -22.11 15.21
N LEU A 30 32.75 -21.75 16.26
CA LEU A 30 31.63 -20.78 16.18
C LEU A 30 32.11 -19.43 15.65
N ASN A 31 33.19 -18.86 16.19
CA ASN A 31 33.78 -17.59 15.70
C ASN A 31 34.30 -17.69 14.25
N SER A 32 34.79 -18.85 13.81
CA SER A 32 35.25 -19.05 12.43
C SER A 32 34.09 -19.17 11.43
N VAL A 33 32.94 -19.68 11.88
CA VAL A 33 31.69 -19.74 11.11
C VAL A 33 31.00 -18.37 11.08
N GLU A 34 31.16 -17.55 12.13
CA GLU A 34 30.66 -16.17 12.21
C GLU A 34 31.43 -15.14 11.38
N ASN A 35 32.64 -15.46 10.89
CA ASN A 35 33.53 -14.49 10.22
C ASN A 35 33.36 -14.38 8.69
N ARG A 36 32.41 -15.09 8.06
CA ARG A 36 32.00 -14.76 6.68
C ARG A 36 31.03 -13.58 6.74
N GLN A 37 31.45 -12.42 6.22
CA GLN A 37 30.61 -11.23 6.09
C GLN A 37 29.26 -11.60 5.44
N ASP A 38 28.15 -11.26 6.08
CA ASP A 38 26.81 -11.40 5.51
C ASP A 38 26.78 -10.71 4.13
N PHE A 39 26.47 -11.48 3.08
CA PHE A 39 26.44 -10.97 1.73
C PHE A 39 25.25 -10.02 1.57
N ASN A 40 25.49 -8.78 1.13
CA ASN A 40 24.42 -7.81 0.94
C ASN A 40 23.62 -8.13 -0.35
N LEU A 41 22.48 -8.81 -0.20
CA LEU A 41 21.59 -9.21 -1.31
C LEU A 41 21.09 -8.03 -2.16
N TYR A 42 20.96 -6.83 -1.60
CA TYR A 42 20.55 -5.64 -2.35
C TYR A 42 21.55 -5.21 -3.43
N THR A 43 22.79 -5.71 -3.36
CA THR A 43 23.80 -5.50 -4.41
C THR A 43 23.51 -6.32 -5.68
N LEU A 44 22.58 -7.27 -5.61
CA LEU A 44 22.11 -8.10 -6.72
C LEU A 44 20.82 -7.57 -7.35
N VAL A 45 20.02 -6.82 -6.59
CA VAL A 45 18.68 -6.42 -7.03
C VAL A 45 18.77 -5.32 -8.10
N PRO A 46 18.19 -5.53 -9.30
CA PRO A 46 18.15 -4.53 -10.35
C PRO A 46 17.44 -3.24 -9.93
N GLN A 47 17.88 -2.10 -10.47
CA GLN A 47 17.34 -0.77 -10.12
C GLN A 47 15.92 -0.52 -10.59
N ASP A 48 15.39 -1.32 -11.50
CA ASP A 48 14.03 -1.25 -12.05
C ASP A 48 13.01 -2.02 -11.22
N ALA A 49 13.42 -2.69 -10.14
CA ALA A 49 12.50 -3.32 -9.20
C ALA A 49 11.42 -2.33 -8.71
N THR A 50 10.16 -2.79 -8.70
CA THR A 50 8.99 -1.99 -8.30
C THR A 50 8.67 -2.15 -6.82
N ALA A 51 8.89 -3.33 -6.27
CA ALA A 51 8.76 -3.62 -4.85
C ALA A 51 9.75 -4.69 -4.39
N ILE A 52 9.95 -4.78 -3.08
CA ILE A 52 10.84 -5.74 -2.44
C ILE A 52 10.18 -6.20 -1.14
N LEU A 53 10.14 -7.51 -0.90
CA LEU A 53 9.82 -8.11 0.39
C LEU A 53 11.14 -8.63 1.00
N GLU A 54 11.50 -8.18 2.19
CA GLU A 54 12.63 -8.69 2.98
C GLU A 54 12.09 -9.40 4.24
N THR A 55 12.68 -10.54 4.58
CA THR A 55 12.49 -11.18 5.89
C THR A 55 13.77 -11.91 6.28
N ASP A 56 14.12 -11.90 7.56
CA ASP A 56 15.17 -12.72 8.16
C ASP A 56 14.62 -13.92 8.94
N ARG A 57 13.29 -14.14 8.85
CA ARG A 57 12.51 -15.14 9.60
C ARG A 57 11.44 -15.77 8.71
N MET A 58 11.83 -16.23 7.51
CA MET A 58 10.89 -16.74 6.51
C MET A 58 9.96 -17.85 7.02
N ALA A 59 10.45 -18.76 7.86
CA ALA A 59 9.64 -19.83 8.44
C ALA A 59 8.50 -19.25 9.32
N ASP A 60 8.84 -18.33 10.21
CA ASP A 60 7.88 -17.68 11.11
C ASP A 60 6.89 -16.82 10.32
N LEU A 61 7.34 -16.13 9.26
CA LEU A 61 6.46 -15.38 8.36
C LEU A 61 5.41 -16.30 7.71
N VAL A 62 5.79 -17.50 7.28
CA VAL A 62 4.86 -18.47 6.68
C VAL A 62 3.87 -18.99 7.73
N GLU A 63 4.31 -19.22 8.96
CA GLU A 63 3.45 -19.61 10.09
C GLU A 63 2.43 -18.51 10.42
N ASP A 64 2.89 -17.28 10.62
CA ASP A 64 2.04 -16.10 10.87
C ASP A 64 0.97 -15.94 9.78
N ILE A 65 1.35 -16.10 8.50
CA ILE A 65 0.41 -16.05 7.37
C ILE A 65 -0.61 -17.20 7.43
N ASN A 66 -0.22 -18.40 7.85
CA ASN A 66 -1.14 -19.54 7.94
C ASN A 66 -2.16 -19.37 9.07
N GLU A 67 -1.80 -18.67 10.14
CA GLU A 67 -2.68 -18.44 11.28
C GLU A 67 -3.75 -17.36 11.03
N LEU A 68 -3.60 -16.55 9.98
CA LEU A 68 -4.64 -15.60 9.56
C LEU A 68 -5.96 -16.31 9.24
N ASN A 69 -7.08 -15.74 9.67
CA ASN A 69 -8.42 -16.26 9.37
C ASN A 69 -8.70 -16.25 7.86
N CYS A 70 -8.22 -15.25 7.12
CA CYS A 70 -8.30 -15.25 5.66
C CYS A 70 -7.60 -16.48 5.03
N SER A 71 -6.46 -16.90 5.57
CA SER A 71 -5.75 -18.10 5.11
C SER A 71 -6.52 -19.38 5.47
N LYS A 72 -7.10 -19.44 6.67
CA LYS A 72 -7.94 -20.56 7.13
C LYS A 72 -9.19 -20.73 6.25
N ASP A 73 -9.74 -19.62 5.76
CA ASP A 73 -10.87 -19.58 4.83
C ASP A 73 -10.47 -19.78 3.35
N ASN A 74 -9.19 -20.02 3.07
CA ASN A 74 -8.61 -20.20 1.74
C ASN A 74 -8.64 -18.94 0.84
N HIS A 75 -8.69 -17.76 1.45
CA HIS A 75 -8.52 -16.47 0.79
C HIS A 75 -7.03 -16.07 0.81
N PHE A 76 -6.29 -16.42 -0.25
CA PHE A 76 -4.85 -16.16 -0.36
C PHE A 76 -4.52 -15.04 -1.36
N LEU A 77 -3.42 -14.33 -1.10
CA LEU A 77 -2.84 -13.35 -2.02
C LEU A 77 -1.84 -14.02 -2.97
N TYR A 78 -2.20 -14.15 -4.26
CA TYR A 78 -1.40 -14.84 -5.28
C TYR A 78 -0.53 -13.89 -6.12
N VAL A 79 0.21 -13.00 -5.45
CA VAL A 79 1.09 -12.02 -6.13
C VAL A 79 2.43 -12.61 -6.57
N SER A 80 2.84 -13.75 -6.00
CA SER A 80 4.12 -14.38 -6.33
C SER A 80 4.02 -15.91 -6.35
N GLU A 81 4.25 -16.49 -7.52
CA GLU A 81 4.42 -17.93 -7.69
C GLU A 81 5.65 -18.43 -6.94
N LEU A 82 6.74 -17.64 -6.90
CA LEU A 82 7.92 -18.00 -6.10
C LEU A 82 7.58 -18.13 -4.62
N PHE A 83 6.80 -17.20 -4.06
CA PHE A 83 6.38 -17.27 -2.66
C PHE A 83 5.46 -18.46 -2.40
N VAL A 84 4.52 -18.77 -3.31
CA VAL A 84 3.66 -19.96 -3.21
C VAL A 84 4.49 -21.24 -3.21
N TYR A 85 5.48 -21.33 -4.09
CA TYR A 85 6.40 -22.47 -4.13
C TYR A 85 7.23 -22.57 -2.87
N LEU A 86 7.80 -21.45 -2.41
CA LEU A 86 8.58 -21.39 -1.19
C LEU A 86 7.73 -21.86 -0.01
N LYS A 87 6.53 -21.30 0.19
CA LYS A 87 5.57 -21.73 1.22
C LYS A 87 5.29 -23.24 1.18
N LYS A 88 5.12 -23.81 -0.01
CA LYS A 88 4.84 -25.25 -0.20
C LYS A 88 6.01 -26.14 0.23
N TYR A 89 7.25 -25.74 -0.07
CA TYR A 89 8.43 -26.59 0.11
C TYR A 89 9.31 -26.18 1.30
N LEU A 90 9.04 -25.05 1.95
CA LEU A 90 9.83 -24.54 3.06
C LEU A 90 9.85 -25.53 4.23
N TYR A 91 8.71 -26.11 4.60
CA TYR A 91 8.68 -27.13 5.66
C TYR A 91 9.50 -28.36 5.32
N THR A 92 9.41 -28.88 4.09
CA THR A 92 10.23 -30.01 3.65
C THR A 92 11.71 -29.68 3.68
N LEU A 93 12.08 -28.45 3.30
CA LEU A 93 13.45 -27.97 3.37
C LEU A 93 13.93 -27.88 4.82
N VAL A 94 13.11 -27.33 5.73
CA VAL A 94 13.42 -27.21 7.16
C VAL A 94 13.51 -28.59 7.82
N GLU A 95 12.61 -29.52 7.51
CA GLU A 95 12.60 -30.89 8.06
C GLU A 95 13.84 -31.70 7.64
N ASP A 96 14.30 -31.53 6.40
CA ASP A 96 15.53 -32.17 5.91
C ASP A 96 16.81 -31.54 6.52
N THR A 97 16.69 -30.47 7.32
CA THR A 97 17.79 -29.84 8.06
C THR A 97 17.72 -30.15 9.58
N PRO A 98 18.68 -30.88 10.16
CA PRO A 98 18.66 -31.24 11.59
C PRO A 98 18.67 -30.05 12.58
N HIS A 99 19.06 -28.87 12.10
CA HIS A 99 19.23 -27.66 12.91
C HIS A 99 18.42 -26.46 12.38
N GLY A 100 17.49 -26.70 11.43
CA GLY A 100 16.81 -25.63 10.71
C GLY A 100 17.68 -24.94 9.66
N LEU A 101 17.15 -23.89 9.03
CA LEU A 101 17.91 -23.05 8.09
C LEU A 101 19.04 -22.32 8.81
N SER A 102 20.16 -22.12 8.11
CA SER A 102 21.23 -21.27 8.63
C SER A 102 20.73 -19.84 8.80
N LYS A 103 21.38 -19.06 9.69
CA LYS A 103 21.05 -17.64 9.88
C LYS A 103 21.13 -16.86 8.57
N GLN A 104 22.11 -17.15 7.72
CA GLN A 104 22.28 -16.52 6.42
C GLN A 104 21.13 -16.88 5.46
N MET A 105 20.75 -18.15 5.40
CA MET A 105 19.71 -18.64 4.50
C MET A 105 18.31 -18.24 4.95
N ASN A 106 18.10 -17.99 6.25
CA ASN A 106 16.85 -17.44 6.76
C ASN A 106 16.62 -15.99 6.31
N LYS A 107 17.69 -15.27 5.91
CA LYS A 107 17.60 -13.97 5.25
C LYS A 107 17.25 -14.14 3.78
N MET A 108 15.99 -13.85 3.46
CA MET A 108 15.43 -13.93 2.13
C MET A 108 14.90 -12.59 1.65
N LEU A 109 15.00 -12.38 0.35
CA LEU A 109 14.49 -11.21 -0.34
C LEU A 109 13.69 -11.64 -1.56
N ILE A 110 12.53 -11.04 -1.82
CA ILE A 110 11.80 -11.20 -3.08
C ILE A 110 11.67 -9.83 -3.73
N SER A 111 12.19 -9.66 -4.96
CA SER A 111 11.98 -8.45 -5.74
C SER A 111 10.93 -8.65 -6.82
N PHE A 112 10.11 -7.63 -7.05
CA PHE A 112 9.01 -7.61 -8.02
C PHE A 112 9.38 -6.69 -9.20
N HIS A 113 9.02 -7.09 -10.42
CA HIS A 113 9.43 -6.42 -11.65
C HIS A 113 8.27 -6.29 -12.64
N GLU A 114 8.31 -5.25 -13.49
CA GLU A 114 7.34 -5.08 -14.56
C GLU A 114 7.56 -6.08 -15.72
N PRO A 115 6.49 -6.53 -16.41
CA PRO A 115 5.08 -6.33 -16.07
C PRO A 115 4.69 -7.04 -14.77
N ASP A 116 3.82 -6.43 -13.97
CA ASP A 116 3.23 -7.04 -12.76
C ASP A 116 2.48 -8.34 -13.10
N THR A 117 3.18 -9.46 -12.97
CA THR A 117 2.64 -10.81 -13.18
C THR A 117 3.12 -11.72 -12.06
N PRO A 118 2.37 -12.79 -11.71
CA PRO A 118 2.78 -13.73 -10.67
C PRO A 118 4.11 -14.45 -10.92
N MET A 119 4.71 -14.35 -12.10
CA MET A 119 5.99 -14.98 -12.45
C MET A 119 7.17 -14.01 -12.49
N ASN A 120 6.91 -12.70 -12.48
CA ASN A 120 7.95 -11.67 -12.60
C ASN A 120 8.51 -11.26 -11.24
N GLN A 121 9.00 -12.26 -10.50
CA GLN A 121 9.76 -12.02 -9.28
C GLN A 121 11.11 -12.73 -9.31
N VAL A 122 11.98 -12.31 -8.41
CA VAL A 122 13.25 -12.96 -8.14
C VAL A 122 13.37 -13.16 -6.63
N LEU A 123 13.64 -14.39 -6.21
CA LEU A 123 13.97 -14.74 -4.84
C LEU A 123 15.49 -14.74 -4.69
N TYR A 124 15.99 -14.13 -3.63
CA TYR A 124 17.41 -14.07 -3.28
C TYR A 124 17.58 -14.61 -1.86
N CYS A 125 18.56 -15.49 -1.68
CA CYS A 125 18.94 -16.02 -0.37
C CYS A 125 20.45 -15.83 -0.18
N SER A 126 20.86 -15.40 1.01
CA SER A 126 22.29 -15.44 1.37
C SER A 126 22.65 -16.87 1.75
N LEU A 127 23.88 -17.30 1.46
CA LEU A 127 24.34 -18.63 1.80
C LEU A 127 25.50 -18.55 2.78
N GLY A 128 25.41 -19.33 3.84
CA GLY A 128 26.47 -19.64 4.77
C GLY A 128 27.27 -20.87 4.35
N SER A 129 28.19 -21.29 5.22
CA SER A 129 29.00 -22.48 4.99
C SER A 129 28.15 -23.75 5.04
N GLY A 130 28.10 -24.51 3.94
CA GLY A 130 27.35 -25.77 3.83
C GLY A 130 25.95 -25.63 3.21
N ASP A 131 25.44 -24.40 3.06
CA ASP A 131 24.09 -24.17 2.51
C ASP A 131 24.04 -24.44 1.00
N TYR A 132 25.17 -24.26 0.30
CA TYR A 132 25.27 -24.56 -1.12
C TYR A 132 24.99 -26.04 -1.38
N GLU A 133 25.69 -26.95 -0.68
CA GLU A 133 25.51 -28.39 -0.83
C GLU A 133 24.11 -28.84 -0.39
N LEU A 134 23.56 -28.18 0.64
CA LEU A 134 22.22 -28.43 1.13
C LEU A 134 21.17 -28.13 0.06
N VAL A 135 21.19 -26.92 -0.52
CA VAL A 135 20.26 -26.54 -1.58
C VAL A 135 20.45 -27.42 -2.82
N GLU A 136 21.69 -27.74 -3.19
CA GLU A 136 21.97 -28.61 -4.34
C GLU A 136 21.34 -30.00 -4.13
N SER A 137 21.54 -30.60 -2.95
CA SER A 137 20.92 -31.89 -2.60
C SER A 137 19.39 -31.82 -2.55
N PHE A 138 18.82 -30.71 -2.09
CA PHE A 138 17.38 -30.49 -2.05
C PHE A 138 16.80 -30.42 -3.48
N VAL A 139 17.44 -29.66 -4.36
CA VAL A 139 17.04 -29.53 -5.76
C VAL A 139 17.16 -30.87 -6.48
N GLU A 140 18.23 -31.64 -6.25
CA GLU A 140 18.37 -33.00 -6.79
C GLU A 140 17.29 -33.95 -6.28
N LYS A 141 16.90 -33.86 -5.00
CA LYS A 141 15.94 -34.78 -4.37
C LYS A 141 14.49 -34.46 -4.73
N TYR A 142 14.11 -33.18 -4.82
CA TYR A 142 12.71 -32.75 -4.93
C TYR A 142 12.37 -32.03 -6.23
N CYS A 143 13.38 -31.52 -6.95
CA CYS A 143 13.19 -30.90 -8.26
C CYS A 143 13.68 -31.79 -9.41
N SER A 144 14.09 -33.04 -9.14
CA SER A 144 14.40 -34.02 -10.20
C SER A 144 13.17 -34.28 -11.06
N SER A 145 13.17 -33.73 -12.28
CA SER A 145 12.25 -34.15 -13.32
C SER A 145 12.87 -35.26 -14.18
N SER A 146 12.07 -35.86 -15.06
CA SER A 146 12.54 -36.78 -16.09
C SER A 146 13.48 -36.14 -17.13
N PHE A 147 13.70 -34.81 -17.06
CA PHE A 147 14.61 -34.08 -17.93
C PHE A 147 15.83 -33.58 -17.15
N PRO A 148 17.04 -33.68 -17.72
CA PRO A 148 18.26 -33.20 -17.07
C PRO A 148 18.25 -31.67 -16.95
N SER A 149 18.88 -31.15 -15.89
CA SER A 149 19.17 -29.73 -15.76
C SER A 149 20.05 -29.24 -16.91
N LYS A 150 19.88 -27.97 -17.30
CA LYS A 150 20.70 -27.34 -18.34
C LYS A 150 21.51 -26.19 -17.75
N TYR A 151 22.70 -26.01 -18.31
CA TYR A 151 23.62 -24.92 -17.97
C TYR A 151 23.68 -23.93 -19.13
N PHE A 152 23.63 -22.64 -18.81
CA PHE A 152 23.77 -21.55 -19.78
C PHE A 152 24.81 -20.57 -19.27
N ASP A 153 25.85 -20.30 -20.07
CA ASP A 153 26.76 -19.20 -19.79
C ASP A 153 26.10 -17.87 -20.21
N TYR A 154 26.11 -16.90 -19.31
CA TYR A 154 25.73 -15.53 -19.59
C TYR A 154 26.80 -14.58 -19.09
N LYS A 155 27.60 -14.03 -20.01
CA LYS A 155 28.70 -13.10 -19.73
C LYS A 155 29.75 -13.69 -18.77
N GLY A 156 29.99 -15.00 -18.83
CA GLY A 156 30.93 -15.70 -17.94
C GLY A 156 30.36 -16.06 -16.57
N GLU A 157 29.05 -15.90 -16.36
CA GLU A 157 28.33 -16.39 -15.18
C GLU A 157 27.43 -17.56 -15.59
N GLU A 158 27.37 -18.61 -14.76
CA GLU A 158 26.54 -19.78 -15.02
C GLU A 158 25.09 -19.56 -14.54
N ILE A 159 24.13 -19.81 -15.44
CA ILE A 159 22.71 -19.91 -15.11
C ILE A 159 22.28 -21.38 -15.24
N ARG A 160 21.78 -21.95 -14.15
CA ARG A 160 21.24 -23.31 -14.11
C ARG A 160 19.73 -23.26 -14.35
N ILE A 161 19.23 -24.15 -15.21
CA ILE A 161 17.81 -24.27 -15.52
C ILE A 161 17.31 -25.63 -15.05
N TYR A 162 16.38 -25.60 -14.09
CA TYR A 162 15.76 -26.77 -13.49
C TYR A 162 14.36 -26.98 -14.09
N PRO A 163 14.16 -28.02 -14.92
CA PRO A 163 12.83 -28.43 -15.36
C PRO A 163 12.01 -28.95 -14.18
N MET A 164 10.77 -28.47 -14.05
CA MET A 164 9.86 -28.83 -12.97
C MET A 164 8.79 -29.82 -13.44
N ALA A 165 8.19 -30.54 -12.49
CA ALA A 165 7.21 -31.59 -12.78
C ALA A 165 5.94 -31.08 -13.48
N ASP A 166 5.59 -29.81 -13.29
CA ASP A 166 4.43 -29.15 -13.92
C ASP A 166 4.75 -28.55 -15.31
N GLY A 167 5.94 -28.82 -15.84
CA GLY A 167 6.39 -28.34 -17.15
C GLY A 167 6.99 -26.93 -17.15
N ARG A 168 7.05 -26.25 -15.99
CA ARG A 168 7.77 -24.98 -15.86
C ARG A 168 9.29 -25.18 -15.74
N PHE A 169 10.01 -24.06 -15.81
CA PHE A 169 11.45 -24.02 -15.60
C PHE A 169 11.79 -23.00 -14.53
N LEU A 170 12.66 -23.39 -13.60
CA LEU A 170 13.25 -22.50 -12.61
C LEU A 170 14.68 -22.17 -13.02
N ALA A 171 14.97 -20.90 -13.24
CA ALA A 171 16.31 -20.41 -13.49
C ALA A 171 16.98 -20.02 -12.19
N ALA A 172 18.23 -20.44 -12.01
CA ALA A 172 19.03 -20.17 -10.82
C ALA A 172 20.40 -19.60 -11.19
N TYR A 173 20.81 -18.57 -10.47
CA TYR A 173 22.19 -18.09 -10.41
C TYR A 173 22.71 -18.38 -9.02
N PHE A 174 23.64 -19.32 -8.95
CA PHE A 174 24.04 -19.98 -7.70
C PHE A 174 25.54 -19.86 -7.50
N THR A 175 25.94 -19.37 -6.34
CA THR A 175 27.34 -19.17 -5.96
C THR A 175 27.54 -19.67 -4.52
N PRO A 176 28.78 -19.75 -4.00
CA PRO A 176 29.00 -20.09 -2.60
C PRO A 176 28.44 -19.07 -1.59
N ASP A 177 28.17 -17.83 -2.01
CA ASP A 177 27.76 -16.73 -1.12
C ASP A 177 26.25 -16.43 -1.18
N PHE A 178 25.59 -16.79 -2.29
CA PHE A 178 24.16 -16.51 -2.50
C PHE A 178 23.51 -17.44 -3.52
N LEU A 179 22.18 -17.54 -3.42
CA LEU A 179 21.30 -18.17 -4.39
C LEU A 179 20.30 -17.12 -4.91
N VAL A 180 20.12 -17.05 -6.23
CA VAL A 180 19.08 -16.25 -6.87
C VAL A 180 18.24 -17.14 -7.76
N VAL A 181 16.92 -17.14 -7.60
CA VAL A 181 16.01 -17.97 -8.41
C VAL A 181 14.83 -17.17 -8.98
N SER A 182 14.41 -17.53 -10.18
CA SER A 182 13.24 -16.97 -10.84
C SER A 182 12.66 -17.93 -11.86
N PHE A 183 11.35 -17.89 -12.07
CA PHE A 183 10.72 -18.56 -13.21
C PHE A 183 11.05 -17.88 -14.55
N GLN A 184 11.62 -16.68 -14.52
CA GLN A 184 12.01 -15.91 -15.70
C GLN A 184 13.53 -15.85 -15.81
N LYS A 185 14.11 -16.62 -16.73
CA LYS A 185 15.55 -16.58 -17.02
C LYS A 185 16.06 -15.16 -17.29
N ARG A 186 15.27 -14.33 -17.99
CA ARG A 186 15.61 -12.93 -18.27
C ARG A 186 15.84 -12.11 -16.99
N LEU A 187 15.09 -12.36 -15.92
CA LEU A 187 15.29 -11.65 -14.65
C LEU A 187 16.62 -12.06 -13.97
N ILE A 188 17.05 -13.31 -14.13
CA ILE A 188 18.38 -13.75 -13.68
C ILE A 188 19.49 -13.04 -14.48
N GLU A 189 19.33 -12.89 -15.79
CA GLU A 189 20.25 -12.09 -16.61
C GLU A 189 20.31 -10.63 -16.16
N HIS A 190 19.17 -10.02 -15.82
CA HIS A 190 19.12 -8.67 -15.28
C HIS A 190 19.84 -8.54 -13.93
N VAL A 191 19.74 -9.55 -13.06
CA VAL A 191 20.48 -9.61 -11.79
C VAL A 191 22.00 -9.66 -12.04
N ILE A 192 22.44 -10.53 -12.95
CA ILE A 192 23.85 -10.61 -13.35
C ILE A 192 24.33 -9.26 -13.90
N ASP A 193 23.53 -8.63 -14.76
CA ASP A 193 23.85 -7.32 -15.33
C ASP A 193 23.92 -6.22 -14.27
N ALA A 194 22.97 -6.18 -13.33
CA ALA A 194 22.97 -5.22 -12.23
C ALA A 194 24.21 -5.35 -11.36
N ARG A 195 24.60 -6.59 -11.00
CA ARG A 195 25.81 -6.90 -10.22
C ARG A 195 27.07 -6.45 -10.97
N ARG A 196 27.24 -6.89 -12.22
CA ARG A 196 28.46 -6.64 -13.01
C ARG A 196 28.63 -5.16 -13.39
N SER A 197 27.53 -4.49 -13.70
CA SER A 197 27.55 -3.06 -14.08
C SER A 197 27.48 -2.10 -12.90
N LYS A 198 27.39 -2.60 -11.65
CA LYS A 198 27.19 -1.81 -10.43
C LYS A 198 25.95 -0.90 -10.52
N LYS A 199 24.88 -1.41 -11.12
CA LYS A 199 23.56 -0.78 -11.25
C LYS A 199 22.51 -1.53 -10.43
N SER A 200 22.86 -1.81 -9.17
CA SER A 200 21.95 -2.42 -8.20
C SER A 200 21.17 -1.35 -7.41
N LEU A 201 20.17 -1.77 -6.65
CA LEU A 201 19.45 -0.87 -5.74
C LEU A 201 20.37 -0.22 -4.70
N MET A 202 21.39 -0.91 -4.20
CA MET A 202 22.37 -0.30 -3.30
C MET A 202 23.16 0.84 -3.95
N ASN A 203 23.23 0.90 -5.28
CA ASN A 203 23.84 2.00 -6.01
C ASN A 203 22.87 3.18 -6.20
N LEU A 204 21.58 3.01 -5.90
CA LEU A 204 20.58 4.07 -5.97
C LEU A 204 20.61 4.91 -4.68
N PRO A 205 20.93 6.22 -4.74
CA PRO A 205 21.04 7.05 -3.53
C PRO A 205 19.75 7.12 -2.70
N SER A 206 18.59 7.17 -3.37
CA SER A 206 17.29 7.23 -2.70
C SER A 206 16.98 5.95 -1.91
N PHE A 207 17.39 4.79 -2.41
CA PHE A 207 17.22 3.52 -1.71
C PHE A 207 18.25 3.35 -0.58
N ARG A 208 19.53 3.66 -0.85
CA ARG A 208 20.61 3.54 0.14
C ARG A 208 20.35 4.38 1.40
N THR A 209 19.82 5.59 1.22
CA THR A 209 19.51 6.50 2.35
C THR A 209 18.42 5.94 3.24
N MET A 210 17.43 5.25 2.66
CA MET A 210 16.36 4.56 3.37
C MET A 210 16.89 3.33 4.13
N TYR A 211 17.66 2.47 3.45
CA TYR A 211 18.13 1.19 4.02
C TYR A 211 19.17 1.33 5.14
N ALA A 212 19.85 2.47 5.28
CA ALA A 212 21.05 2.61 6.12
C ALA A 212 20.86 2.52 7.65
N GLY A 213 19.70 2.08 8.17
CA GLY A 213 19.39 2.37 9.57
C GLY A 213 18.40 1.49 10.33
N LYS A 214 18.22 0.19 10.07
CA LYS A 214 17.35 -0.62 10.95
C LYS A 214 17.75 -2.08 11.21
N GLN A 215 17.54 -2.45 12.47
CA GLN A 215 17.21 -3.77 13.00
C GLN A 215 15.82 -3.64 13.63
N SER A 216 14.75 -4.00 12.92
CA SER A 216 13.40 -4.12 13.49
C SER A 216 13.05 -5.61 13.61
N ASN A 217 12.55 -6.04 14.78
CA ASN A 217 12.05 -7.40 14.98
C ASN A 217 10.60 -7.49 14.45
N VAL A 218 10.45 -7.52 13.13
CA VAL A 218 9.17 -7.58 12.42
C VAL A 218 9.13 -8.83 11.54
N ALA A 219 7.94 -9.28 11.15
CA ALA A 219 7.82 -10.53 10.37
C ALA A 219 8.41 -10.38 8.96
N ALA A 220 8.17 -9.23 8.34
CA ALA A 220 8.75 -8.83 7.07
C ALA A 220 8.74 -7.31 6.90
N THR A 221 9.59 -6.80 6.02
CA THR A 221 9.59 -5.41 5.59
C THR A 221 9.38 -5.34 4.07
N VAL A 222 8.44 -4.51 3.62
CA VAL A 222 8.15 -4.28 2.22
C VAL A 222 8.62 -2.90 1.80
N TYR A 223 9.44 -2.83 0.77
CA TYR A 223 9.84 -1.59 0.12
C TYR A 223 9.07 -1.41 -1.16
N VAL A 224 8.35 -0.30 -1.32
CA VAL A 224 7.52 -0.02 -2.50
C VAL A 224 7.97 1.26 -3.17
N ARG A 225 8.13 1.23 -4.49
CA ARG A 225 8.41 2.42 -5.29
C ARG A 225 7.11 3.19 -5.52
N MET A 226 7.07 4.45 -5.08
CA MET A 226 5.86 5.28 -5.04
C MET A 226 5.83 6.39 -6.11
N LYS A 227 6.73 6.33 -7.12
CA LYS A 227 6.93 7.41 -8.09
C LYS A 227 5.77 7.60 -9.07
N GLY A 228 5.15 6.51 -9.51
CA GLY A 228 4.03 6.52 -10.44
C GLY A 228 3.18 5.31 -10.16
N VAL A 229 2.16 5.50 -9.33
CA VAL A 229 1.24 4.43 -8.93
C VAL A 229 0.02 4.50 -9.81
N ASP A 230 -0.24 3.41 -10.53
CA ASP A 230 -1.47 3.27 -11.31
C ASP A 230 -2.68 3.29 -10.36
N MET A 231 -3.70 4.08 -10.70
CA MET A 231 -4.92 4.24 -9.91
C MET A 231 -6.15 3.79 -10.71
N GLY A 232 -7.22 3.45 -9.99
CA GLY A 232 -8.48 3.02 -10.60
C GLY A 232 -8.44 1.60 -11.18
N LYS A 233 -9.46 1.23 -11.94
CA LYS A 233 -9.62 -0.11 -12.50
C LYS A 233 -8.74 -0.32 -13.74
N PRO A 234 -8.29 -1.56 -14.03
CA PRO A 234 -7.50 -1.84 -15.24
C PRO A 234 -8.23 -1.56 -16.56
N THR A 235 -9.56 -1.57 -16.53
CA THR A 235 -10.44 -1.32 -17.68
C THR A 235 -10.69 0.15 -17.95
N ASP A 236 -10.27 1.04 -17.04
CA ASP A 236 -10.46 2.48 -17.19
C ASP A 236 -9.64 3.00 -18.39
N GLY A 237 -10.34 3.64 -19.33
CA GLY A 237 -9.72 4.25 -20.50
C GLY A 237 -8.81 5.43 -20.13
N ILE A 238 -9.02 6.03 -18.95
CA ILE A 238 -8.15 7.05 -18.38
C ILE A 238 -7.17 6.33 -17.45
N ARG A 239 -6.02 5.91 -18.00
CA ARG A 239 -4.90 5.50 -17.16
C ARG A 239 -4.49 6.70 -16.34
N SER A 240 -4.67 6.61 -15.02
CA SER A 240 -4.30 7.66 -14.09
C SER A 240 -3.12 7.17 -13.26
N GLN A 241 -1.96 7.81 -13.45
CA GLN A 241 -0.82 7.62 -12.57
C GLN A 241 -0.73 8.76 -11.57
N THR A 242 -0.68 8.43 -10.29
CA THR A 242 -0.47 9.40 -9.22
C THR A 242 0.96 9.30 -8.70
N GLN A 243 1.61 10.46 -8.59
CA GLN A 243 2.93 10.56 -7.97
C GLN A 243 2.79 10.63 -6.45
N LEU A 244 2.81 9.46 -5.79
CA LEU A 244 2.64 9.42 -4.34
C LEU A 244 3.90 9.88 -3.61
N GLY A 245 5.09 9.46 -4.05
CA GLY A 245 6.36 9.79 -3.40
C GLY A 245 7.56 9.18 -4.14
N SER A 246 8.62 8.82 -3.42
CA SER A 246 9.78 8.13 -4.03
C SER A 246 9.81 6.65 -3.67
N TRP A 247 10.10 6.33 -2.41
CA TRP A 247 10.04 5.01 -1.83
C TRP A 247 9.27 5.08 -0.52
N ALA A 248 8.56 4.02 -0.19
CA ALA A 248 8.02 3.79 1.14
C ALA A 248 8.49 2.43 1.65
N GLU A 249 8.86 2.38 2.91
CA GLU A 249 9.12 1.17 3.68
C GLU A 249 7.86 0.86 4.48
N PHE A 250 7.50 -0.42 4.60
CA PHE A 250 6.39 -0.92 5.42
C PHE A 250 6.82 -2.13 6.22
N ASP A 251 6.88 -1.99 7.54
CA ASP A 251 7.05 -3.09 8.47
C ASP A 251 5.71 -3.82 8.65
N MET A 252 5.69 -5.13 8.42
CA MET A 252 4.48 -5.96 8.47
C MET A 252 4.32 -6.65 9.82
N LYS A 253 3.08 -6.67 10.31
CA LYS A 253 2.63 -7.45 11.47
C LYS A 253 1.30 -8.13 11.17
N PHE A 254 1.14 -9.33 11.67
CA PHE A 254 -0.04 -10.16 11.48
C PHE A 254 -0.76 -10.36 12.81
N ASN A 255 -2.08 -10.29 12.77
CA ASN A 255 -3.01 -10.68 13.81
C ASN A 255 -4.10 -11.54 13.15
N GLU A 256 -4.80 -12.38 13.89
CA GLU A 256 -5.76 -13.36 13.34
C GLU A 256 -6.70 -12.77 12.28
N ASP A 257 -7.24 -11.57 12.53
CA ASP A 257 -8.16 -10.86 11.63
C ASP A 257 -7.56 -9.63 10.93
N ALA A 258 -6.26 -9.35 11.11
CA ALA A 258 -5.70 -8.10 10.62
C ALA A 258 -4.26 -8.21 10.11
N ILE A 259 -3.99 -7.54 8.99
CA ILE A 259 -2.64 -7.30 8.48
C ILE A 259 -2.32 -5.82 8.65
N TYR A 260 -1.28 -5.53 9.42
CA TYR A 260 -0.80 -4.17 9.67
C TYR A 260 0.50 -3.94 8.92
N CYS A 261 0.56 -2.83 8.19
CA CYS A 261 1.75 -2.35 7.49
C CYS A 261 2.06 -0.94 7.99
N SER A 262 3.03 -0.81 8.89
CA SER A 262 3.47 0.47 9.44
C SER A 262 4.69 0.96 8.69
N GLY A 263 4.62 2.14 8.11
CA GLY A 263 5.61 2.58 7.14
C GLY A 263 6.24 3.93 7.39
N ILE A 264 7.30 4.18 6.64
CA ILE A 264 8.03 5.43 6.57
C ILE A 264 8.20 5.79 5.10
N SER A 265 7.80 7.00 4.74
CA SER A 265 8.04 7.50 3.38
C SER A 265 9.39 8.21 3.29
N HIS A 266 10.10 7.91 2.21
CA HIS A 266 11.40 8.49 1.90
C HIS A 266 11.29 9.32 0.62
N GLY A 267 12.01 10.44 0.56
CA GLY A 267 12.03 11.29 -0.64
C GLY A 267 12.41 12.74 -0.34
N SER A 268 13.01 13.39 -1.36
CA SER A 268 13.40 14.80 -1.32
C SER A 268 12.23 15.74 -1.60
N ASP A 269 12.26 16.91 -1.00
CA ASP A 269 11.19 17.93 -0.99
C ASP A 269 10.91 18.62 -2.35
N SER A 270 11.54 18.18 -3.44
CA SER A 270 11.60 18.95 -4.70
C SER A 270 10.54 18.58 -5.75
N THR A 271 9.61 17.66 -5.48
CA THR A 271 8.59 17.21 -6.44
C THR A 271 7.16 17.43 -5.92
N GLN A 272 6.21 17.74 -6.81
CA GLN A 272 4.78 17.81 -6.47
C GLN A 272 4.22 16.39 -6.31
N THR A 273 4.40 15.81 -5.12
CA THR A 273 3.92 14.46 -4.78
C THR A 273 2.93 14.52 -3.64
N PHE A 274 2.13 13.46 -3.46
CA PHE A 274 1.16 13.36 -2.38
C PHE A 274 1.85 13.51 -1.01
N ILE A 275 2.96 12.79 -0.80
CA ILE A 275 3.75 12.86 0.44
C ILE A 275 4.24 14.29 0.71
N ASN A 276 4.74 15.00 -0.31
CA ASN A 276 5.22 16.38 -0.10
C ASN A 276 4.06 17.36 0.16
N ALA A 277 2.90 17.14 -0.47
CA ALA A 277 1.71 17.92 -0.17
C ALA A 277 1.25 17.72 1.28
N LEU A 278 1.41 16.51 1.84
CA LEU A 278 1.09 16.19 3.25
C LEU A 278 2.07 16.80 4.25
N ARG A 279 3.38 16.86 3.94
CA ARG A 279 4.45 17.35 4.85
C ARG A 279 4.22 18.76 5.40
N VAL A 280 3.56 19.59 4.61
CA VAL A 280 3.31 21.00 4.93
C VAL A 280 1.93 21.25 5.53
N GLN A 281 1.12 20.21 5.72
CA GLN A 281 -0.20 20.34 6.34
C GLN A 281 -0.08 20.25 7.86
N GLN A 282 -0.89 21.05 8.55
CA GLN A 282 -1.23 20.83 9.95
C GLN A 282 -2.17 19.64 10.03
N PRO A 283 -1.96 18.70 10.97
CA PRO A 283 -2.79 17.51 11.06
C PRO A 283 -4.22 17.88 11.49
N VAL A 284 -5.16 17.01 11.10
CA VAL A 284 -6.51 16.98 11.65
C VAL A 284 -6.43 16.42 13.08
N GLU A 285 -7.02 17.14 14.05
CA GLU A 285 -6.93 16.80 15.49
C GLU A 285 -8.27 16.41 16.13
N ASP A 286 -9.40 16.58 15.42
CA ASP A 286 -10.75 16.30 15.93
C ASP A 286 -11.17 14.82 15.75
N GLY A 287 -10.21 13.93 15.47
CA GLY A 287 -10.46 12.51 15.34
C GLY A 287 -11.18 12.12 14.05
N PHE A 288 -12.02 11.09 14.13
CA PHE A 288 -12.72 10.52 12.99
C PHE A 288 -14.16 11.05 12.88
N SER A 289 -14.70 11.04 11.66
CA SER A 289 -15.96 11.71 11.34
C SER A 289 -17.16 10.77 11.28
N GLY A 290 -17.20 9.69 12.08
CA GLY A 290 -18.26 8.68 12.04
C GLY A 290 -19.68 9.25 12.09
N ALA A 291 -19.90 10.28 12.93
CA ALA A 291 -21.18 10.96 13.07
C ALA A 291 -21.60 11.81 11.85
N LEU A 292 -20.68 12.05 10.90
CA LEU A 292 -20.91 12.77 9.65
C LEU A 292 -20.98 11.84 8.43
N LEU A 293 -20.84 10.53 8.62
CA LEU A 293 -20.86 9.54 7.54
C LEU A 293 -22.15 8.74 7.62
N PRO A 294 -22.97 8.69 6.55
CA PRO A 294 -24.13 7.80 6.48
C PRO A 294 -23.76 6.34 6.82
N SER A 295 -24.63 5.60 7.49
CA SER A 295 -24.36 4.20 7.90
C SER A 295 -24.04 3.25 6.72
N SER A 296 -24.51 3.59 5.51
CA SER A 296 -24.23 2.86 4.27
C SER A 296 -22.95 3.30 3.56
N THR A 297 -22.10 4.11 4.20
CA THR A 297 -20.80 4.52 3.68
C THR A 297 -19.88 3.32 3.54
N PHE A 298 -19.36 3.13 2.33
CA PHE A 298 -18.40 2.07 2.01
C PHE A 298 -17.04 2.62 1.56
N PHE A 299 -16.93 3.93 1.38
CA PHE A 299 -15.67 4.63 1.16
C PHE A 299 -15.75 5.98 1.83
N TYR A 300 -14.71 6.37 2.56
CA TYR A 300 -14.48 7.77 2.85
C TYR A 300 -12.99 8.09 2.93
N ASP A 301 -12.67 9.36 2.69
CA ASP A 301 -11.38 9.93 2.99
C ASP A 301 -11.53 11.23 3.78
N ARG A 302 -10.48 11.60 4.51
CA ARG A 302 -10.37 12.91 5.15
C ARG A 302 -8.93 13.38 5.08
N TRP A 303 -8.75 14.59 4.56
CA TRP A 303 -7.44 15.19 4.31
C TRP A 303 -7.34 16.56 4.98
N ALA A 304 -6.26 16.78 5.72
CA ALA A 304 -5.78 18.10 6.10
C ALA A 304 -5.46 19.00 4.89
N MET A 305 -5.90 20.24 4.98
CA MET A 305 -5.84 21.24 3.90
C MET A 305 -5.49 22.64 4.47
N SER A 306 -4.60 22.70 5.46
CA SER A 306 -4.13 23.97 6.02
C SER A 306 -3.30 24.77 5.00
N ASP A 307 -2.41 24.10 4.25
CA ASP A 307 -1.68 24.67 3.11
C ASP A 307 -2.40 24.29 1.80
N ARG A 308 -3.34 25.15 1.42
CA ARG A 308 -4.19 24.97 0.23
C ARG A 308 -3.43 25.05 -1.07
N ASN A 309 -2.34 25.82 -1.14
CA ASN A 309 -1.55 25.95 -2.37
C ASN A 309 -0.89 24.63 -2.76
N SER A 310 -0.28 23.94 -1.80
CA SER A 310 0.33 22.63 -2.01
C SER A 310 -0.73 21.57 -2.30
N TRP A 311 -1.88 21.67 -1.64
CA TRP A 311 -3.02 20.78 -1.85
C TRP A 311 -3.59 20.89 -3.27
N PHE A 312 -4.03 22.09 -3.69
CA PHE A 312 -4.53 22.34 -5.04
C PHE A 312 -3.47 22.07 -6.11
N GLY A 313 -2.20 22.40 -5.84
CA GLY A 313 -1.09 22.10 -6.73
C GLY A 313 -0.95 20.61 -7.01
N PHE A 314 -1.13 19.76 -6.00
CA PHE A 314 -1.13 18.31 -6.19
C PHE A 314 -2.39 17.78 -6.89
N THR A 315 -3.58 18.19 -6.47
CA THR A 315 -4.84 17.66 -7.03
C THR A 315 -5.06 18.09 -8.50
N ALA A 316 -4.66 19.30 -8.87
CA ALA A 316 -4.72 19.79 -10.25
C ALA A 316 -3.73 19.07 -11.18
N SER A 317 -2.68 18.45 -10.63
CA SER A 317 -1.64 17.75 -11.40
C SER A 317 -2.08 16.38 -11.92
N GLN A 318 -3.17 15.82 -11.37
CA GLN A 318 -3.67 14.47 -11.68
C GLN A 318 -4.18 14.36 -13.12
N GLU A 319 -3.98 13.19 -13.76
CA GLU A 319 -4.30 13.01 -15.18
C GLU A 319 -5.79 13.12 -15.49
N TYR A 320 -6.65 12.59 -14.61
CA TYR A 320 -8.12 12.70 -14.76
C TYR A 320 -8.62 14.14 -14.64
N ALA A 321 -7.86 15.05 -14.01
CA ALA A 321 -8.21 16.46 -13.93
C ALA A 321 -7.98 17.18 -15.27
N LYS A 322 -7.05 16.69 -16.12
CA LYS A 322 -6.57 17.41 -17.32
C LYS A 322 -7.47 17.30 -18.55
N ALA A 323 -8.40 16.35 -18.58
CA ALA A 323 -9.10 15.95 -19.80
C ALA A 323 -10.14 16.97 -20.32
N THR A 324 -10.46 18.05 -19.61
CA THR A 324 -11.64 18.88 -19.93
C THR A 324 -11.49 20.38 -19.66
N TYR A 325 -10.28 20.94 -19.83
CA TYR A 325 -10.02 22.36 -19.56
C TYR A 325 -10.30 23.27 -20.76
N SER A 326 -11.54 23.76 -20.89
CA SER A 326 -11.80 25.00 -21.66
C SER A 326 -11.30 26.23 -20.87
N ASP A 327 -11.06 27.36 -21.53
CA ASP A 327 -10.64 28.59 -20.84
C ASP A 327 -11.72 29.09 -19.87
N TYR A 328 -13.00 28.86 -20.18
CA TYR A 328 -14.11 29.09 -19.26
C TYR A 328 -13.94 28.29 -17.96
N ILE A 329 -13.74 26.97 -18.08
CA ILE A 329 -13.61 26.05 -16.95
C ILE A 329 -12.40 26.41 -16.09
N LYS A 330 -11.24 26.72 -16.70
CA LYS A 330 -10.05 27.17 -15.97
C LYS A 330 -10.33 28.41 -15.12
N GLN A 331 -11.01 29.40 -15.70
CA GLN A 331 -11.37 30.62 -14.97
C GLN A 331 -12.34 30.32 -13.82
N ARG A 332 -13.28 29.39 -14.01
CA ARG A 332 -14.18 28.96 -12.92
C ARG A 332 -13.38 28.27 -11.80
N ASP A 333 -12.44 27.39 -12.13
CA ASP A 333 -11.59 26.72 -11.15
C ASP A 333 -10.77 27.73 -10.33
N GLU A 334 -10.18 28.75 -10.96
CA GLU A 334 -9.45 29.83 -10.28
C GLU A 334 -10.34 30.61 -9.30
N GLU A 335 -11.56 30.98 -9.71
CA GLU A 335 -12.53 31.68 -8.86
C GLU A 335 -12.93 30.83 -7.65
N TRP A 336 -13.12 29.53 -7.85
CA TRP A 336 -13.47 28.61 -6.77
C TRP A 336 -12.31 28.32 -5.83
N ILE A 337 -11.09 28.20 -6.33
CA ILE A 337 -9.88 28.10 -5.50
C ILE A 337 -9.77 29.35 -4.62
N ALA A 338 -9.99 30.54 -5.18
CA ALA A 338 -10.00 31.78 -4.41
C ALA A 338 -11.10 31.79 -3.33
N TYR A 339 -12.31 31.36 -3.67
CA TYR A 339 -13.41 31.21 -2.72
C TYR A 339 -13.06 30.26 -1.56
N LEU A 340 -12.49 29.09 -1.85
CA LEU A 340 -12.10 28.12 -0.84
C LEU A 340 -10.93 28.61 0.02
N ASN A 341 -9.96 29.33 -0.55
CA ASN A 341 -8.88 29.96 0.21
C ASN A 341 -9.40 30.94 1.26
N GLU A 342 -10.42 31.72 0.91
CA GLU A 342 -11.03 32.70 1.81
C GLU A 342 -11.89 32.03 2.88
N HIS A 343 -12.79 31.13 2.48
CA HIS A 343 -13.91 30.69 3.33
C HIS A 343 -13.79 29.26 3.91
N ALA A 344 -13.05 28.34 3.30
CA ALA A 344 -12.96 26.96 3.76
C ALA A 344 -12.15 26.84 5.05
N GLY A 345 -12.49 25.86 5.89
CA GLY A 345 -11.68 25.39 7.00
C GLY A 345 -10.43 24.64 6.52
N GLU A 346 -9.80 23.92 7.44
CA GLU A 346 -8.46 23.33 7.23
C GLU A 346 -8.48 21.81 7.00
N SER A 347 -9.66 21.25 6.70
CA SER A 347 -9.80 19.84 6.32
C SER A 347 -10.90 19.67 5.30
N VAL A 348 -10.89 18.56 4.58
CA VAL A 348 -11.99 18.12 3.71
C VAL A 348 -12.24 16.64 3.95
N MET A 349 -13.50 16.23 3.89
CA MET A 349 -13.91 14.82 3.98
C MET A 349 -14.76 14.47 2.77
N SER A 350 -14.50 13.34 2.12
CA SER A 350 -15.33 12.83 1.02
C SER A 350 -15.85 11.46 1.38
N CYS A 351 -17.08 11.12 0.98
CA CYS A 351 -17.63 9.80 1.19
C CYS A 351 -18.47 9.31 0.01
N LEU A 352 -18.42 7.99 -0.23
CA LEU A 352 -19.35 7.26 -1.08
C LEU A 352 -20.22 6.37 -0.20
N PHE A 353 -21.52 6.36 -0.48
CA PHE A 353 -22.50 5.61 0.29
C PHE A 353 -23.68 5.17 -0.58
N GLN A 354 -24.44 4.18 -0.12
CA GLN A 354 -25.63 3.74 -0.84
C GLN A 354 -26.84 4.60 -0.51
N SER A 355 -27.58 4.97 -1.56
CA SER A 355 -28.92 5.56 -1.46
C SER A 355 -29.87 4.62 -0.73
N LYS A 356 -30.86 5.16 -0.03
CA LYS A 356 -31.97 4.36 0.53
C LYS A 356 -32.93 3.89 -0.57
N ASP A 357 -32.91 4.54 -1.73
CA ASP A 357 -33.65 4.08 -2.89
C ASP A 357 -32.92 2.90 -3.53
N THR A 358 -33.46 1.70 -3.34
CA THR A 358 -32.88 0.46 -3.90
C THR A 358 -32.91 0.40 -5.43
N LEU A 359 -33.60 1.32 -6.10
CA LEU A 359 -33.59 1.43 -7.56
C LEU A 359 -32.38 2.22 -8.07
N ASP A 360 -31.73 3.02 -7.22
CA ASP A 360 -30.51 3.74 -7.57
C ASP A 360 -29.35 2.76 -7.71
N LYS A 361 -28.79 2.69 -8.92
CA LYS A 361 -27.66 1.80 -9.23
C LYS A 361 -26.30 2.47 -9.04
N LEU A 362 -26.27 3.79 -8.93
CA LEU A 362 -25.04 4.57 -8.73
C LEU A 362 -24.89 4.90 -7.24
N PRO A 363 -23.66 4.90 -6.71
CA PRO A 363 -23.42 5.34 -5.35
C PRO A 363 -23.69 6.84 -5.22
N CYS A 364 -24.14 7.26 -4.05
CA CYS A 364 -24.16 8.67 -3.69
C CYS A 364 -22.75 9.12 -3.32
N ALA A 365 -22.41 10.36 -3.66
CA ALA A 365 -21.11 10.96 -3.33
C ALA A 365 -21.26 12.36 -2.76
N VAL A 366 -20.60 12.62 -1.63
CA VAL A 366 -20.56 13.94 -1.00
C VAL A 366 -19.15 14.25 -0.54
N MET A 367 -18.70 15.46 -0.85
CA MET A 367 -17.52 16.09 -0.27
C MET A 367 -17.97 17.19 0.69
N CYS A 368 -17.52 17.12 1.93
CA CYS A 368 -17.83 18.04 3.02
C CYS A 368 -16.61 18.90 3.32
N ILE A 369 -16.78 20.22 3.17
CA ILE A 369 -15.75 21.22 3.48
C ILE A 369 -16.28 22.10 4.62
N PRO A 370 -15.71 22.02 5.84
CA PRO A 370 -16.03 22.95 6.92
C PRO A 370 -15.79 24.39 6.48
N LEU A 371 -16.55 25.34 7.02
CA LEU A 371 -16.44 26.77 6.71
C LEU A 371 -16.01 27.56 7.94
N LYS A 372 -15.23 28.62 7.71
CA LYS A 372 -14.86 29.58 8.77
C LYS A 372 -16.08 30.39 9.25
N ASP A 373 -16.92 30.81 8.29
CA ASP A 373 -18.17 31.53 8.50
C ASP A 373 -19.15 31.17 7.38
N GLU A 374 -20.20 30.40 7.72
CA GLU A 374 -21.20 29.91 6.77
C GLU A 374 -21.98 31.06 6.10
N LEU A 375 -22.37 32.08 6.86
CA LEU A 375 -23.20 33.18 6.36
C LEU A 375 -22.40 34.08 5.40
N ALA A 376 -21.14 34.36 5.72
CA ALA A 376 -20.26 35.11 4.83
C ALA A 376 -19.98 34.33 3.54
N ALA A 377 -19.69 33.03 3.67
CA ALA A 377 -19.45 32.13 2.54
C ALA A 377 -20.68 32.04 1.62
N GLU A 378 -21.88 31.87 2.17
CA GLU A 378 -23.12 31.81 1.38
C GLU A 378 -23.38 33.10 0.61
N ARG A 379 -23.24 34.27 1.25
CA ARG A 379 -23.41 35.56 0.56
C ARG A 379 -22.40 35.72 -0.58
N ARG A 380 -21.14 35.31 -0.35
CA ARG A 380 -20.10 35.36 -1.39
C ARG A 380 -20.44 34.42 -2.54
N LEU A 381 -20.91 33.20 -2.24
CA LEU A 381 -21.32 32.25 -3.27
C LEU A 381 -22.46 32.81 -4.12
N GLN A 382 -23.52 33.33 -3.50
CA GLN A 382 -24.65 33.91 -4.23
C GLN A 382 -24.20 35.06 -5.14
N SER A 383 -23.28 35.91 -4.67
CA SER A 383 -22.68 36.95 -5.50
C SER A 383 -21.90 36.39 -6.70
N LEU A 384 -21.09 35.34 -6.50
CA LEU A 384 -20.33 34.69 -7.56
C LEU A 384 -21.24 34.06 -8.60
N LEU A 385 -22.30 33.37 -8.17
CA LEU A 385 -23.28 32.75 -9.06
C LEU A 385 -24.04 33.81 -9.88
N TYR A 386 -24.35 34.96 -9.28
CA TYR A 386 -25.02 36.06 -9.98
C TYR A 386 -24.12 36.72 -11.05
N SER A 387 -22.82 36.86 -10.78
CA SER A 387 -21.87 37.51 -11.69
C SER A 387 -21.24 36.57 -12.72
N THR A 388 -21.36 35.25 -12.55
CA THR A 388 -20.69 34.28 -13.44
C THR A 388 -21.29 34.34 -14.84
N PRO A 389 -20.46 34.53 -15.90
CA PRO A 389 -20.93 34.44 -17.27
C PRO A 389 -21.46 33.04 -17.60
N LYS A 390 -22.42 32.98 -18.52
CA LYS A 390 -22.88 31.70 -19.09
C LYS A 390 -21.83 31.16 -20.05
N GLU A 391 -21.63 29.85 -20.05
CA GLU A 391 -20.85 29.16 -21.07
C GLU A 391 -21.70 29.01 -22.35
N GLU A 392 -21.17 29.44 -23.50
CA GLU A 392 -21.92 29.55 -24.76
C GLU A 392 -22.43 28.20 -25.30
N ASP A 393 -21.67 27.12 -25.10
CA ASP A 393 -21.97 25.76 -25.57
C ASP A 393 -22.11 24.74 -24.44
N ALA A 394 -22.59 25.18 -23.28
CA ALA A 394 -22.72 24.32 -22.12
C ALA A 394 -23.69 23.14 -22.38
N PRO A 395 -23.36 21.91 -21.96
CA PRO A 395 -24.33 20.83 -21.86
C PRO A 395 -25.55 21.27 -21.05
N LEU A 396 -26.72 20.69 -21.33
CA LEU A 396 -27.94 20.97 -20.58
C LEU A 396 -27.70 20.82 -19.07
N MET A 397 -28.03 21.87 -18.32
CA MET A 397 -27.97 21.81 -16.86
C MET A 397 -28.84 20.65 -16.35
N PRO A 398 -28.31 19.78 -15.48
CA PRO A 398 -29.09 18.70 -14.90
C PRO A 398 -30.25 19.30 -14.10
N LYS A 399 -31.43 18.71 -14.24
CA LYS A 399 -32.58 19.13 -13.46
C LYS A 399 -32.32 18.78 -11.99
N VAL A 400 -32.53 19.76 -11.10
CA VAL A 400 -32.65 19.49 -9.66
C VAL A 400 -33.93 18.69 -9.47
N VAL A 401 -33.85 17.36 -9.52
CA VAL A 401 -35.00 16.49 -9.22
C VAL A 401 -35.14 16.47 -7.71
N SER A 402 -36.10 17.25 -7.22
CA SER A 402 -36.42 17.28 -5.81
C SER A 402 -37.20 16.00 -5.48
N ASN A 403 -36.51 14.91 -5.12
CA ASN A 403 -37.13 13.64 -4.70
C ASN A 403 -37.67 13.78 -3.27
N ASN A 404 -38.54 14.78 -3.10
CA ASN A 404 -38.92 15.36 -1.82
C ASN A 404 -39.63 14.35 -0.92
N SER A 405 -40.36 13.39 -1.48
CA SER A 405 -41.02 12.32 -0.74
C SER A 405 -40.02 11.41 -0.02
N LEU A 406 -38.89 11.09 -0.65
CA LEU A 406 -37.86 10.20 -0.10
C LEU A 406 -36.96 10.90 0.93
N TYR A 407 -36.70 12.20 0.77
CA TYR A 407 -35.76 12.96 1.62
C TYR A 407 -36.40 14.19 2.27
N PRO A 408 -37.37 14.01 3.19
CA PRO A 408 -38.12 15.11 3.77
C PRO A 408 -37.28 16.07 4.62
N LYS A 409 -36.27 15.59 5.35
CA LYS A 409 -35.42 16.43 6.22
C LYS A 409 -34.45 17.27 5.41
N ALA A 410 -34.07 16.82 4.22
CA ALA A 410 -33.20 17.56 3.29
C ALA A 410 -33.91 18.73 2.58
N ARG A 411 -35.24 18.84 2.68
CA ARG A 411 -36.04 19.88 1.97
C ARG A 411 -35.72 21.31 2.41
N LYS A 412 -35.36 21.49 3.69
CA LYS A 412 -35.10 22.82 4.26
C LYS A 412 -33.78 23.43 3.80
N PHE A 413 -32.92 22.67 3.13
CA PHE A 413 -31.60 23.10 2.70
C PHE A 413 -31.58 23.42 1.20
N PRO A 414 -31.30 24.69 0.83
CA PRO A 414 -31.16 25.09 -0.56
C PRO A 414 -30.04 24.35 -1.27
N LYS A 415 -30.24 24.08 -2.56
CA LYS A 415 -29.27 23.43 -3.43
C LYS A 415 -28.91 24.37 -4.57
N TYR A 416 -27.62 24.61 -4.74
CA TYR A 416 -27.07 25.45 -5.77
C TYR A 416 -26.45 24.58 -6.84
N VAL A 417 -26.54 25.00 -8.11
CA VAL A 417 -25.77 24.39 -9.19
C VAL A 417 -24.62 25.33 -9.51
N LEU A 418 -23.41 24.81 -9.38
CA LEU A 418 -22.21 25.58 -9.65
C LEU A 418 -21.98 25.67 -11.16
N PRO A 419 -21.37 26.77 -11.66
CA PRO A 419 -20.82 26.83 -13.00
C PRO A 419 -19.89 25.64 -13.24
N ARG A 420 -19.86 25.14 -14.48
CA ARG A 420 -19.02 23.98 -14.82
C ARG A 420 -17.56 24.24 -14.45
N ASN A 421 -17.02 23.33 -13.66
CA ASN A 421 -15.69 23.40 -13.06
C ASN A 421 -15.14 21.98 -12.90
N THR A 422 -13.85 21.84 -12.62
CA THR A 422 -13.22 20.53 -12.43
C THR A 422 -12.83 20.25 -10.98
N LEU A 423 -13.16 21.14 -10.03
CA LEU A 423 -12.73 20.96 -8.65
C LEU A 423 -13.25 19.67 -8.02
N LEU A 424 -14.55 19.36 -8.10
CA LEU A 424 -15.04 18.09 -7.51
C LEU A 424 -14.28 16.89 -8.08
N THR A 425 -14.06 16.87 -9.40
CA THR A 425 -13.26 15.86 -10.10
C THR A 425 -11.82 15.81 -9.59
N GLN A 426 -11.13 16.95 -9.50
CA GLN A 426 -9.76 17.05 -9.03
C GLN A 426 -9.59 16.50 -7.62
N LEU A 427 -10.58 16.74 -6.76
CA LEU A 427 -10.49 16.48 -5.33
C LEU A 427 -10.93 15.06 -4.96
N THR A 428 -11.89 14.50 -5.69
CA THR A 428 -12.49 13.19 -5.38
C THR A 428 -12.18 12.11 -6.40
N GLY A 429 -11.59 12.46 -7.55
CA GLY A 429 -11.44 11.55 -8.68
C GLY A 429 -12.75 11.20 -9.39
N ILE A 430 -13.89 11.75 -8.95
CA ILE A 430 -15.21 11.45 -9.50
C ILE A 430 -15.38 12.18 -10.83
N THR A 431 -15.46 11.44 -11.93
CA THR A 431 -15.62 12.03 -13.27
C THR A 431 -16.98 11.72 -13.87
N GLU A 432 -17.98 12.52 -13.54
CA GLU A 432 -19.23 12.53 -14.28
C GLU A 432 -19.13 13.43 -15.52
N SER A 433 -19.75 13.01 -16.62
CA SER A 433 -19.55 13.53 -17.98
C SER A 433 -19.88 15.01 -18.19
N ALA A 434 -20.51 15.70 -17.24
CA ALA A 434 -21.06 17.04 -17.45
C ALA A 434 -20.38 18.16 -16.65
N LEU A 435 -19.46 17.85 -15.71
CA LEU A 435 -18.75 18.83 -14.86
C LEU A 435 -19.64 19.79 -14.05
N TYR A 436 -20.93 19.49 -13.92
CA TYR A 436 -21.80 20.21 -13.00
C TYR A 436 -21.56 19.69 -11.59
N THR A 437 -21.38 20.61 -10.65
CA THR A 437 -21.27 20.30 -9.23
C THR A 437 -22.46 20.94 -8.52
N PHE A 438 -23.11 20.18 -7.63
CA PHE A 438 -24.16 20.70 -6.77
C PHE A 438 -23.55 21.08 -5.43
N ALA A 439 -24.02 22.18 -4.86
CA ALA A 439 -23.57 22.69 -3.58
C ALA A 439 -24.73 22.89 -2.60
N CYS A 440 -24.49 22.69 -1.31
CA CYS A 440 -25.45 22.93 -0.25
C CYS A 440 -24.74 23.32 1.05
N PHE A 441 -25.22 24.38 1.72
CA PHE A 441 -24.75 24.74 3.06
C PHE A 441 -25.49 23.90 4.10
N TYR A 442 -24.72 23.27 4.99
CA TYR A 442 -25.24 22.35 5.99
C TYR A 442 -24.34 22.34 7.24
N ARG A 443 -24.90 22.79 8.37
CA ARG A 443 -24.29 22.71 9.72
C ARG A 443 -22.83 23.20 9.79
N GLY A 444 -22.54 24.38 9.24
CA GLY A 444 -21.20 24.96 9.24
C GLY A 444 -20.29 24.47 8.12
N SER A 445 -20.80 23.66 7.18
CA SER A 445 -20.04 23.09 6.07
C SER A 445 -20.68 23.39 4.72
N LEU A 446 -19.84 23.44 3.68
CA LEU A 446 -20.23 23.38 2.29
C LEU A 446 -20.16 21.93 1.82
N LEU A 447 -21.30 21.37 1.45
CA LEU A 447 -21.39 20.05 0.82
C LEU A 447 -21.33 20.23 -0.70
N LEU A 448 -20.47 19.47 -1.36
CA LEU A 448 -20.36 19.37 -2.82
C LEU A 448 -20.66 17.94 -3.27
N ALA A 449 -21.37 17.79 -4.40
CA ALA A 449 -21.75 16.49 -4.94
C ALA A 449 -21.90 16.53 -6.47
N PRO A 450 -21.82 15.37 -7.16
CA PRO A 450 -22.07 15.32 -8.60
C PRO A 450 -23.55 15.58 -8.93
N ASP A 451 -24.46 15.32 -7.99
CA ASP A 451 -25.91 15.44 -8.20
C ASP A 451 -26.68 15.89 -6.92
N ALA A 452 -27.91 16.36 -7.11
CA ALA A 452 -28.76 16.84 -6.02
C ALA A 452 -29.34 15.74 -5.12
N LEU A 453 -29.41 14.49 -5.62
CA LEU A 453 -29.91 13.34 -4.87
C LEU A 453 -28.88 12.93 -3.82
N SER A 454 -27.60 12.87 -4.17
CA SER A 454 -26.48 12.62 -3.24
C SER A 454 -26.51 13.57 -2.04
N LEU A 455 -26.68 14.88 -2.27
CA LEU A 455 -26.82 15.86 -1.18
C LEU A 455 -28.05 15.59 -0.31
N SER A 456 -29.18 15.22 -0.93
CA SER A 456 -30.43 14.98 -0.20
C SER A 456 -30.34 13.71 0.66
N ALA A 457 -29.80 12.63 0.10
CA ALA A 457 -29.62 11.36 0.78
C ALA A 457 -28.66 11.49 1.96
N TYR A 458 -27.55 12.21 1.77
CA TYR A 458 -26.59 12.49 2.84
C TYR A 458 -27.24 13.23 4.01
N ILE A 459 -27.89 14.37 3.73
CA ILE A 459 -28.54 15.18 4.77
C ILE A 459 -29.63 14.36 5.48
N GLU A 460 -30.43 13.57 4.74
CA GLU A 460 -31.47 12.74 5.34
C GLU A 460 -30.88 11.69 6.30
N ALA A 461 -29.78 11.03 5.92
CA ALA A 461 -29.11 10.03 6.74
C ALA A 461 -28.58 10.66 8.04
N VAL A 462 -27.81 11.74 7.93
CA VAL A 462 -27.22 12.43 9.10
C VAL A 462 -28.29 13.04 10.01
N GLU A 463 -29.33 13.69 9.47
CA GLU A 463 -30.44 14.21 10.28
C GLU A 463 -31.32 13.10 10.90
N SER A 464 -31.14 11.85 10.48
CA SER A 464 -31.81 10.67 11.05
C SER A 464 -30.98 9.92 12.08
N GLY A 465 -29.73 10.32 12.31
CA GLY A 465 -28.80 9.55 13.14
C GLY A 465 -28.43 8.20 12.53
N ASP A 466 -28.65 8.05 11.22
CA ASP A 466 -28.34 6.84 10.46
C ASP A 466 -26.90 6.97 9.94
N VAL A 467 -25.96 6.84 10.86
CA VAL A 467 -24.54 7.16 10.67
C VAL A 467 -23.62 5.99 11.02
N LEU A 468 -22.35 6.04 10.59
CA LEU A 468 -21.37 4.98 10.86
C LEU A 468 -20.91 4.91 12.32
N ASP A 469 -21.03 6.02 13.06
CA ASP A 469 -20.60 6.10 14.45
C ASP A 469 -21.21 4.98 15.31
N GLY A 470 -20.39 4.25 16.05
CA GLY A 470 -20.82 3.12 16.88
C GLY A 470 -21.11 1.82 16.13
N THR A 471 -20.91 1.76 14.81
CA THR A 471 -20.96 0.48 14.09
C THR A 471 -19.69 -0.34 14.37
N PRO A 472 -19.77 -1.64 14.73
CA PRO A 472 -18.60 -2.42 15.14
C PRO A 472 -17.46 -2.42 14.13
N VAL A 473 -17.79 -2.57 12.84
CA VAL A 473 -16.82 -2.60 11.73
C VAL A 473 -16.06 -1.27 11.61
N TYR A 474 -16.75 -0.14 11.82
CA TYR A 474 -16.12 1.18 11.80
C TYR A 474 -15.21 1.39 13.00
N GLU A 475 -15.69 1.08 14.20
CA GLU A 475 -14.94 1.23 15.46
C GLU A 475 -13.67 0.37 15.47
N GLU A 476 -13.76 -0.86 14.98
CA GLU A 476 -12.59 -1.74 14.83
C GLU A 476 -11.61 -1.20 13.78
N GLY A 477 -12.15 -0.70 12.67
CA GLY A 477 -11.41 0.01 11.63
C GLY A 477 -10.54 1.14 12.15
N ILE A 478 -11.13 2.04 12.93
CA ILE A 478 -10.42 3.21 13.46
C ILE A 478 -9.62 2.91 14.72
N GLY A 479 -9.93 1.83 15.45
CA GLY A 479 -9.33 1.50 16.75
C GLY A 479 -7.81 1.30 16.71
N SER A 480 -7.26 0.95 15.54
CA SER A 480 -5.82 0.78 15.31
C SER A 480 -5.11 2.02 14.76
N LEU A 481 -5.86 3.08 14.44
CA LEU A 481 -5.37 4.29 13.79
C LEU A 481 -5.19 5.45 14.78
N SER A 482 -4.28 6.37 14.46
CA SER A 482 -4.10 7.59 15.25
C SER A 482 -5.31 8.53 15.09
N PRO A 483 -5.83 9.16 16.16
CA PRO A 483 -6.86 10.18 16.03
C PRO A 483 -6.32 11.50 15.46
N ILE A 484 -4.99 11.65 15.38
CA ILE A 484 -4.32 12.80 14.77
C ILE A 484 -3.63 12.35 13.49
N TYR A 485 -4.00 12.94 12.35
CA TYR A 485 -3.51 12.51 11.03
C TYR A 485 -3.54 13.62 9.99
N ASN A 486 -2.72 13.49 8.94
CA ASN A 486 -2.75 14.39 7.79
C ASN A 486 -3.70 13.86 6.71
N PHE A 487 -3.85 12.55 6.60
CA PHE A 487 -4.81 11.91 5.71
C PHE A 487 -5.29 10.58 6.30
N VAL A 488 -6.56 10.25 6.13
CA VAL A 488 -7.10 8.91 6.37
C VAL A 488 -8.06 8.54 5.24
N MET A 489 -8.09 7.27 4.87
CA MET A 489 -9.04 6.68 3.94
C MET A 489 -9.48 5.33 4.48
N MET A 490 -10.78 5.03 4.40
CA MET A 490 -11.32 3.72 4.75
C MET A 490 -12.27 3.25 3.65
N VAL A 491 -12.21 1.96 3.35
CA VAL A 491 -12.86 1.38 2.19
C VAL A 491 -13.32 -0.04 2.49
N ASP A 492 -14.60 -0.34 2.26
CA ASP A 492 -15.05 -1.72 2.04
C ASP A 492 -14.68 -2.10 0.61
N MET A 493 -13.70 -2.99 0.48
CA MET A 493 -13.17 -3.35 -0.81
C MET A 493 -14.18 -4.13 -1.65
N GLU A 494 -15.05 -4.95 -1.08
CA GLU A 494 -16.09 -5.65 -1.86
C GLU A 494 -17.01 -4.65 -2.56
N MET A 495 -17.47 -3.67 -1.78
CA MET A 495 -18.38 -2.63 -2.26
C MET A 495 -17.68 -1.75 -3.30
N MET A 496 -16.44 -1.33 -3.02
CA MET A 496 -15.63 -0.51 -3.93
C MET A 496 -15.36 -1.21 -5.27
N LEU A 497 -15.05 -2.51 -5.25
CA LEU A 497 -14.78 -3.29 -6.45
C LEU A 497 -15.99 -3.36 -7.38
N SER A 498 -17.22 -3.26 -6.86
CA SER A 498 -18.45 -3.26 -7.66
C SER A 498 -18.77 -1.92 -8.32
N GLN A 499 -18.14 -0.82 -7.90
CA GLN A 499 -18.48 0.53 -8.37
C GLN A 499 -17.99 0.84 -9.80
N PRO A 500 -18.63 1.77 -10.53
CA PRO A 500 -18.17 2.21 -11.85
C PRO A 500 -16.77 2.85 -11.79
N GLU A 501 -16.04 2.78 -12.91
CA GLU A 501 -14.66 3.33 -13.03
C GLU A 501 -14.55 4.80 -12.62
N THR A 502 -15.61 5.57 -12.88
CA THR A 502 -15.68 6.99 -12.56
C THR A 502 -15.66 7.31 -11.06
N TYR A 503 -15.77 6.31 -10.17
CA TYR A 503 -15.83 6.50 -8.71
C TYR A 503 -14.64 5.93 -7.95
N VAL A 504 -13.70 5.26 -8.64
CA VAL A 504 -12.70 4.39 -7.97
C VAL A 504 -11.26 4.83 -8.18
N ARG A 505 -11.03 6.04 -8.73
CA ARG A 505 -9.72 6.56 -9.15
C ARG A 505 -8.80 7.02 -8.02
N LEU A 506 -9.26 6.95 -6.77
CA LEU A 506 -8.43 7.21 -5.59
C LEU A 506 -7.80 5.93 -5.01
N ILE A 507 -8.18 4.76 -5.50
CA ILE A 507 -7.65 3.47 -5.04
C ILE A 507 -6.56 2.98 -5.99
N PRO A 508 -5.38 2.55 -5.49
CA PRO A 508 -4.33 1.97 -6.32
C PRO A 508 -4.82 0.74 -7.10
N ASN A 509 -4.42 0.66 -8.37
CA ASN A 509 -4.81 -0.40 -9.31
C ASN A 509 -4.49 -1.80 -8.79
N PHE A 510 -3.42 -1.94 -7.99
CA PHE A 510 -3.02 -3.20 -7.35
C PHE A 510 -4.18 -3.89 -6.61
N PHE A 511 -5.00 -3.13 -5.87
CA PHE A 511 -6.14 -3.71 -5.14
C PHE A 511 -7.22 -4.26 -6.08
N PHE A 512 -7.43 -3.65 -7.25
CA PHE A 512 -8.34 -4.16 -8.27
C PHE A 512 -7.79 -5.38 -9.00
N ARG A 513 -6.48 -5.39 -9.31
CA ARG A 513 -5.81 -6.56 -9.93
C ARG A 513 -5.90 -7.79 -9.04
N GLN A 514 -5.82 -7.60 -7.72
CA GLN A 514 -5.90 -8.66 -6.71
C GLN A 514 -7.27 -8.72 -6.01
N SER A 515 -8.33 -8.36 -6.72
CA SER A 515 -9.69 -8.22 -6.18
C SER A 515 -10.28 -9.48 -5.55
N ASN A 516 -9.85 -10.67 -5.95
CA ASN A 516 -10.29 -11.92 -5.32
C ASN A 516 -9.84 -12.02 -3.86
N PHE A 517 -8.68 -11.48 -3.53
CA PHE A 517 -8.19 -11.42 -2.15
C PHE A 517 -8.78 -10.22 -1.41
N PHE A 518 -8.63 -9.02 -1.99
CA PHE A 518 -8.95 -7.79 -1.27
C PHE A 518 -10.43 -7.57 -0.98
N ARG A 519 -11.36 -8.19 -1.72
CA ARG A 519 -12.80 -8.07 -1.45
C ARG A 519 -13.19 -8.49 -0.03
N HIS A 520 -12.40 -9.35 0.61
CA HIS A 520 -12.66 -9.85 1.96
C HIS A 520 -12.15 -8.93 3.07
N PHE A 521 -11.77 -7.69 2.73
CA PHE A 521 -11.15 -6.77 3.67
C PHE A 521 -11.81 -5.39 3.69
N MET A 522 -11.89 -4.83 4.89
CA MET A 522 -11.90 -3.38 5.09
C MET A 522 -10.45 -2.89 4.98
N LEU A 523 -10.20 -1.99 4.04
CA LEU A 523 -8.90 -1.34 3.85
C LEU A 523 -8.92 0.01 4.55
N ALA A 524 -8.00 0.25 5.47
CA ALA A 524 -7.71 1.57 6.00
C ALA A 524 -6.29 2.01 5.62
N VAL A 525 -6.16 3.26 5.21
CA VAL A 525 -4.87 3.90 4.88
C VAL A 525 -4.80 5.23 5.62
N GLN A 526 -3.75 5.41 6.43
CA GLN A 526 -3.54 6.64 7.19
C GLN A 526 -2.14 7.18 6.91
N PHE A 527 -2.01 8.50 6.80
CA PHE A 527 -0.73 9.19 6.77
C PHE A 527 -0.67 10.16 7.93
N THR A 528 0.37 10.04 8.74
CA THR A 528 0.70 11.00 9.81
C THR A 528 2.02 11.69 9.47
N CYS A 529 2.19 12.95 9.88
CA CYS A 529 3.43 13.68 9.67
C CYS A 529 3.99 14.14 11.02
N THR A 530 5.26 13.83 11.28
CA THR A 530 5.97 14.25 12.49
C THR A 530 7.37 14.65 12.11
N GLU A 531 7.79 15.86 12.52
CA GLU A 531 9.12 16.41 12.22
C GLU A 531 9.49 16.38 10.71
N GLY A 532 8.49 16.58 9.84
CA GLY A 532 8.68 16.57 8.37
C GLY A 532 8.79 15.18 7.74
N VAL A 533 8.72 14.11 8.54
CA VAL A 533 8.66 12.73 8.06
C VAL A 533 7.21 12.29 8.00
N VAL A 534 6.80 11.69 6.88
CA VAL A 534 5.44 11.15 6.71
C VAL A 534 5.47 9.64 6.90
N TYR A 535 4.60 9.15 7.77
CA TYR A 535 4.43 7.76 8.17
C TYR A 535 3.12 7.22 7.58
N PRO A 536 3.16 6.48 6.46
CA PRO A 536 2.01 5.75 5.96
C PRO A 536 1.73 4.51 6.81
N ASN A 537 0.48 4.29 7.19
CA ASN A 537 0.00 3.09 7.84
C ASN A 537 -1.12 2.49 6.99
N ILE A 538 -1.04 1.19 6.71
CA ILE A 538 -2.09 0.45 5.99
C ILE A 538 -2.56 -0.67 6.91
N VAL A 539 -3.87 -0.82 7.03
CA VAL A 539 -4.52 -1.87 7.81
C VAL A 539 -5.52 -2.58 6.92
N LEU A 540 -5.42 -3.90 6.86
CA LEU A 540 -6.39 -4.77 6.21
C LEU A 540 -7.10 -5.56 7.31
N LEU A 541 -8.37 -5.25 7.55
CA LEU A 541 -9.21 -5.98 8.50
C LEU A 541 -10.08 -6.97 7.76
N TYR A 542 -9.95 -8.24 8.10
CA TYR A 542 -10.67 -9.33 7.47
C TYR A 542 -12.14 -9.34 7.93
N LYS A 543 -13.08 -9.45 6.98
CA LYS A 543 -14.53 -9.44 7.27
C LYS A 543 -15.24 -10.79 7.09
N GLY A 544 -14.53 -11.82 6.60
CA GLY A 544 -15.11 -13.10 6.16
C GLY A 544 -15.41 -13.12 4.67
#